data_AF-A0AA40DMV2-F1
#
_entry.id   AF-A0AA40DMV2-F1
#
_cell.length_a   1.000
_cell.length_b   1.000
_cell.length_c   1.000
_cell.angle_alpha   90.00
_cell.angle_beta   90.00
_cell.angle_gamma   90.00
#
_symmetry.space_group_name_H-M   'P 1'
#
loop_
_entity.id
_entity.type
_entity.pdbx_description
1 polymer ?
#
loop_
_entity_poly.entity_id
_entity_poly.type
_entity_poly.pdbx_seq_one_letter_code
_entity_poly.pdbx_strand_id
1 'polypeptide(L)'
;MGARKCLTECSTALASKKRPFLVPFGRNEAFVGRDAILDRLLTRLPPTANPHDCQRTALEGLGGIGKTQLALEAAYRVHQVHPDCSVFWLPAVDPASLNKAYRDIG
;
A
#
# COMPACT_ATOMS: atom_id res chain seq x y z
N MET A 1 -3.58 -30.42 49.93
CA MET A 1 -3.19 -29.02 50.16
C MET A 1 -2.02 -28.73 49.22
N GLY A 2 -2.17 -27.81 48.26
CA GLY A 2 -1.08 -27.31 47.41
C GLY A 2 -1.02 -27.83 45.98
N ALA A 3 -1.87 -27.28 45.10
CA ALA A 3 -1.72 -27.38 43.65
C ALA A 3 -0.59 -26.45 43.16
N ARG A 4 0.25 -26.92 42.23
CA ARG A 4 1.01 -26.05 41.32
C ARG A 4 1.00 -26.65 39.92
N LYS A 5 0.05 -26.17 39.11
CA LYS A 5 0.04 -26.31 37.65
C LYS A 5 1.09 -25.35 37.10
N CYS A 6 2.15 -25.86 36.48
CA CYS A 6 2.94 -25.05 35.54
C CYS A 6 2.14 -25.00 34.23
N LEU A 7 1.44 -23.89 34.01
CA LEU A 7 0.86 -23.56 32.72
C LEU A 7 2.03 -23.21 31.79
N THR A 8 2.37 -24.12 30.88
CA THR A 8 3.17 -23.78 29.71
C THR A 8 2.33 -22.84 28.87
N GLU A 9 2.77 -21.58 28.77
CA GLU A 9 2.08 -20.52 28.05
C GLU A 9 1.90 -20.91 26.57
N CYS A 10 0.64 -20.88 26.16
CA CYS A 10 0.20 -21.05 24.78
C CYS A 10 0.80 -19.88 23.97
N SER A 11 1.72 -20.19 23.06
CA SER A 11 2.22 -19.22 22.07
C SER A 11 1.06 -18.75 21.21
N THR A 12 0.49 -17.60 21.56
CA THR A 12 -0.40 -16.87 20.66
C THR A 12 0.46 -16.33 19.53
N ALA A 13 0.61 -17.14 18.49
CA ALA A 13 0.94 -16.62 17.17
C ALA A 13 -0.16 -15.60 16.83
N LEU A 14 0.14 -14.30 17.04
CA LEU A 14 -0.69 -13.21 16.55
C LEU A 14 -0.78 -13.40 15.04
N ALA A 15 -1.89 -13.96 14.56
CA ALA A 15 -2.17 -14.05 13.14
C ALA A 15 -2.06 -12.63 12.58
N SER A 16 -1.03 -12.38 11.77
CA SER A 16 -0.81 -11.08 11.14
C SER A 16 -2.06 -10.74 10.33
N LYS A 17 -2.82 -9.75 10.80
CA LYS A 17 -4.02 -9.29 10.10
C LYS A 17 -3.56 -8.64 8.80
N LYS A 18 -3.59 -9.41 7.71
CA LYS A 18 -3.20 -8.95 6.37
C LYS A 18 -3.95 -7.65 6.07
N ARG A 19 -3.20 -6.60 5.77
CA ARG A 19 -3.78 -5.27 5.57
C ARG A 19 -4.47 -5.20 4.21
N PRO A 20 -5.57 -4.43 4.09
CA PRO A 20 -6.30 -4.30 2.83
C PRO A 20 -5.39 -3.86 1.68
N PHE A 21 -5.51 -4.55 0.55
CA PHE A 21 -4.93 -4.14 -0.74
C PHE A 21 -6.08 -4.03 -1.75
N LEU A 22 -6.69 -2.85 -1.81
CA LEU A 22 -7.86 -2.56 -2.64
C LEU A 22 -7.43 -1.84 -3.91
N VAL A 23 -6.79 -2.59 -4.80
CA VAL A 23 -6.38 -2.13 -6.13
C VAL A 23 -7.15 -2.95 -7.17
N PRO A 24 -8.06 -2.37 -7.95
CA PRO A 24 -8.96 -3.11 -8.85
C PRO A 24 -8.29 -3.54 -10.16
N PHE A 25 -6.96 -3.47 -10.24
CA PHE A 25 -6.18 -3.78 -11.43
C PHE A 25 -5.12 -4.82 -11.08
N GLY A 26 -4.96 -5.83 -11.93
CA GLY A 26 -3.85 -6.77 -11.82
C GLY A 26 -2.49 -6.11 -12.07
N ARG A 27 -1.44 -6.64 -11.46
CA ARG A 27 -0.07 -6.19 -11.71
C ARG A 27 0.32 -6.50 -13.15
N ASN A 28 0.99 -5.56 -13.81
CA ASN A 28 1.62 -5.81 -15.10
C ASN A 28 2.95 -6.55 -14.89
N GLU A 29 2.95 -7.86 -15.10
CA GLU A 29 4.16 -8.70 -14.96
C GLU A 29 5.26 -8.36 -15.98
N ALA A 30 4.91 -7.70 -17.09
CA ALA A 30 5.83 -7.25 -18.13
C ALA A 30 6.22 -5.77 -17.96
N PHE A 31 6.01 -5.16 -16.78
CA PHE A 31 6.46 -3.80 -16.52
C PHE A 31 7.98 -3.71 -16.57
N VAL A 32 8.50 -2.85 -17.46
CA VAL A 32 9.95 -2.67 -17.67
C VAL A 32 10.32 -1.20 -17.78
N GLY A 33 11.56 -0.88 -17.40
CA GLY A 33 12.13 0.46 -17.46
C GLY A 33 11.55 1.42 -16.43
N ARG A 34 12.04 2.67 -16.47
CA ARG A 34 11.74 3.74 -15.48
C ARG A 34 12.19 3.44 -14.06
N ASP A 35 13.17 2.57 -13.91
CA ASP A 35 13.69 2.14 -12.60
C ASP A 35 14.05 3.35 -11.73
N ALA A 36 14.76 4.35 -12.28
CA ALA A 36 15.10 5.56 -11.55
C ALA A 36 13.89 6.34 -10.98
N ILE A 37 12.78 6.40 -11.71
CA ILE A 37 11.56 7.07 -11.25
C ILE A 37 10.83 6.20 -10.22
N LEU A 38 10.78 4.89 -10.47
CA LEU A 38 10.16 3.93 -9.58
C LEU A 38 10.89 3.86 -8.24
N ASP A 39 12.22 3.82 -8.23
CA ASP A 39 13.06 3.86 -7.04
C ASP A 39 12.82 5.14 -6.24
N ARG A 40 12.65 6.29 -6.92
CA ARG A 40 12.29 7.55 -6.27
C ARG A 40 10.89 7.51 -5.65
N LEU A 41 9.95 6.76 -6.22
CA LEU A 41 8.64 6.54 -5.59
C LEU A 41 8.76 5.64 -4.38
N LEU A 42 9.48 4.51 -4.50
CA LEU A 42 9.62 3.52 -3.43
C LEU A 42 10.41 4.06 -2.23
N THR A 43 11.28 5.03 -2.42
CA THR A 43 11.96 5.74 -1.33
C THR A 43 11.10 6.79 -0.64
N ARG A 44 10.09 7.34 -1.33
CA ARG A 44 9.27 8.45 -0.83
C ARG A 44 7.91 8.04 -0.29
N LEU A 45 7.30 6.99 -0.82
CA LEU A 45 5.95 6.57 -0.46
C LEU A 45 5.83 5.91 0.93
N PRO A 46 6.81 5.14 1.43
CA PRO A 46 6.67 4.49 2.73
C PRO A 46 6.49 5.50 3.87
N PRO A 47 5.66 5.19 4.88
CA PRO A 47 5.49 6.04 6.06
C PRO A 47 6.82 6.33 6.79
N THR A 48 7.78 5.42 6.68
CA THR A 48 9.12 5.54 7.27
C THR A 48 9.98 6.61 6.62
N ALA A 49 9.63 7.10 5.42
CA ALA A 49 10.40 8.12 4.71
C ALA A 49 10.33 9.49 5.41
N ASN A 50 9.22 9.79 6.09
CA ASN A 50 9.10 10.94 6.99
C ASN A 50 8.19 10.57 8.18
N PRO A 51 8.73 10.25 9.36
CA PRO A 51 7.95 9.86 10.53
C PRO A 51 6.99 10.93 11.07
N HIS A 52 7.15 12.19 10.64
CA HIS A 52 6.41 13.33 11.15
C HIS A 52 5.41 13.93 10.16
N ASP A 53 5.27 13.37 8.95
CA ASP A 53 4.34 13.88 7.93
C ASP A 53 3.86 12.78 6.97
N CYS A 54 2.71 12.99 6.34
CA CYS A 54 2.21 12.14 5.27
C CYS A 54 2.89 12.48 3.95
N GLN A 55 3.51 11.49 3.31
CA GLN A 55 4.22 11.71 2.06
C GLN A 55 3.23 11.93 0.91
N ARG A 56 3.50 12.94 0.08
CA ARG A 56 2.68 13.30 -1.09
C ARG A 56 3.55 13.34 -2.33
N THR A 57 3.15 12.62 -3.37
CA THR A 57 3.86 12.62 -4.66
C THR A 57 2.87 12.73 -5.81
N ALA A 58 3.14 13.62 -6.75
CA ALA A 58 2.40 13.73 -8.00
C ALA A 58 3.20 13.10 -9.14
N LEU A 59 2.52 12.35 -10.01
CA LEU A 59 3.08 11.85 -11.27
C LEU A 59 2.53 12.68 -12.43
N GLU A 60 3.41 13.43 -13.07
CA GLU A 60 3.07 14.35 -14.16
C GLU A 60 3.70 13.91 -15.48
N GLY A 61 3.11 14.34 -16.60
CA GLY A 61 3.59 14.01 -17.94
C GLY A 61 2.46 13.88 -18.97
N LEU A 62 2.84 13.72 -20.24
CA LEU A 62 1.92 13.65 -21.37
C LEU A 62 0.89 12.50 -21.27
N GLY A 63 -0.20 12.63 -22.02
CA GLY A 63 -1.19 11.55 -22.19
C GLY A 63 -0.53 10.29 -22.77
N GLY A 64 -0.99 9.11 -22.35
CA GLY A 64 -0.48 7.83 -22.88
C GLY A 64 0.92 7.42 -22.39
N ILE A 65 1.66 8.27 -21.68
CA ILE A 65 3.02 7.94 -21.20
C ILE A 65 3.03 6.92 -20.05
N GLY A 66 1.95 6.21 -19.73
CA GLY A 66 1.98 5.12 -18.75
C GLY A 66 2.12 5.52 -17.27
N LYS A 67 1.70 6.73 -16.87
CA LYS A 67 1.72 7.18 -15.46
C LYS A 67 0.95 6.24 -14.53
N THR A 68 -0.24 5.82 -14.95
CA THR A 68 -1.09 4.89 -14.20
C THR A 68 -0.41 3.52 -14.01
N GLN A 69 0.31 3.04 -15.02
CA GLN A 69 1.06 1.78 -14.92
C GLN A 69 2.23 1.89 -13.93
N LEU A 70 2.93 3.03 -13.91
CA LEU A 70 3.98 3.30 -12.93
C LEU A 70 3.43 3.38 -11.49
N ALA A 71 2.29 4.06 -11.29
CA ALA A 71 1.62 4.13 -9.99
C ALA A 71 1.16 2.74 -9.52
N LEU A 72 0.63 1.93 -10.43
CA LEU A 72 0.20 0.57 -10.16
C LEU A 72 1.38 -0.32 -9.74
N GLU A 73 2.49 -0.27 -10.47
CA GLU A 73 3.70 -1.02 -10.12
C GLU A 73 4.26 -0.59 -8.76
N ALA A 74 4.28 0.72 -8.47
CA ALA A 74 4.68 1.23 -7.15
C ALA A 74 3.76 0.72 -6.04
N ALA A 75 2.44 0.70 -6.23
CA ALA A 75 1.48 0.19 -5.25
C ALA A 75 1.75 -1.29 -4.91
N TYR A 76 1.98 -2.13 -5.93
CA TYR A 76 2.32 -3.54 -5.72
C TYR A 76 3.65 -3.72 -4.98
N ARG A 77 4.70 -2.98 -5.35
CA ARG A 77 6.01 -3.07 -4.69
C ARG A 77 5.98 -2.56 -3.24
N VAL A 78 5.28 -1.45 -2.98
CA VAL A 78 5.09 -0.93 -1.61
C VAL A 78 4.39 -1.97 -0.74
N HIS A 79 3.32 -2.61 -1.22
CA HIS A 79 2.62 -3.63 -0.43
C HIS A 79 3.46 -4.90 -0.20
N GLN A 80 4.34 -5.26 -1.14
CA GLN A 80 5.27 -6.38 -0.96
C GLN A 80 6.33 -6.09 0.10
N VAL A 81 6.87 -4.87 0.14
CA VAL A 81 7.91 -4.46 1.10
C VAL A 81 7.30 -4.12 2.47
N HIS A 82 6.09 -3.56 2.48
CA HIS A 82 5.36 -3.12 3.68
C HIS A 82 3.98 -3.82 3.74
N PRO A 83 3.93 -5.13 4.04
CA PRO A 83 2.68 -5.89 4.09
C PRO A 83 1.75 -5.45 5.24
N ASP A 84 2.28 -4.66 6.17
CA ASP A 84 1.58 -4.00 7.28
C ASP A 84 0.92 -2.67 6.89
N CYS A 85 1.14 -2.19 5.66
CA CYS A 85 0.47 -1.03 5.09
C CYS A 85 -0.79 -1.42 4.30
N SER A 86 -1.88 -0.66 4.52
CA SER A 86 -3.07 -0.74 3.68
C SER A 86 -2.88 0.08 2.41
N VAL A 87 -3.30 -0.43 1.25
CA VAL A 87 -3.24 0.27 -0.04
C VAL A 87 -4.65 0.40 -0.60
N PHE A 88 -5.02 1.62 -0.99
CA PHE A 88 -6.33 1.95 -1.54
C PHE A 88 -6.19 2.66 -2.88
N TRP A 89 -6.97 2.23 -3.86
CA TRP A 89 -7.04 2.88 -5.17
C TRP A 89 -8.36 3.63 -5.32
N LEU A 90 -8.31 4.95 -5.38
CA LEU A 90 -9.49 5.82 -5.43
C LEU A 90 -9.62 6.56 -6.75
N PRO A 91 -10.81 6.61 -7.38
CA PRO A 91 -11.07 7.56 -8.44
C PRO A 91 -11.07 8.99 -7.87
N ALA A 92 -10.32 9.88 -8.50
CA ALA A 92 -10.22 11.29 -8.12
C ALA A 92 -10.51 12.22 -9.31
N VAL A 93 -11.41 11.80 -10.21
CA VAL A 93 -11.77 12.56 -11.42
C VAL A 93 -12.67 13.75 -11.12
N ASP A 94 -13.48 13.66 -10.06
CA ASP A 94 -14.32 14.73 -9.55
C ASP A 94 -14.57 14.57 -8.04
N PRO A 95 -15.01 15.63 -7.33
CA PRO A 95 -15.24 15.57 -5.89
C PRO A 95 -16.33 14.57 -5.47
N ALA A 96 -17.36 14.35 -6.27
CA ALA A 96 -18.46 13.46 -5.92
C ALA A 96 -18.03 11.99 -6.00
N SER A 97 -17.32 11.60 -7.07
CA SER A 97 -16.77 10.24 -7.20
C SER A 97 -15.72 9.94 -6.12
N LEU A 98 -14.85 10.89 -5.80
CA LEU A 98 -13.87 10.74 -4.73
C LEU A 98 -14.55 10.57 -3.36
N ASN A 99 -15.53 11.41 -3.02
CA ASN A 99 -16.26 11.32 -1.76
C ASN A 99 -17.04 10.01 -1.61
N LYS A 100 -17.64 9.52 -2.71
CA LYS A 100 -18.27 8.20 -2.73
C LYS A 100 -17.24 7.11 -2.44
N ALA A 101 -16.10 7.14 -3.10
CA ALA A 101 -15.09 6.11 -2.96
C ALA A 101 -14.44 6.08 -1.57
N TYR A 102 -14.30 7.23 -0.89
CA TYR A 102 -13.93 7.27 0.53
C TYR A 102 -14.95 6.54 1.42
N ARG A 103 -16.24 6.77 1.22
CA ARG A 103 -17.31 6.08 1.98
C ARG A 103 -17.33 4.59 1.72
N ASP A 104 -16.99 4.15 0.51
CA ASP A 104 -16.96 2.74 0.14
C ASP A 104 -15.80 1.97 0.84
N ILE A 105 -14.76 2.67 1.35
CA ILE A 105 -13.63 2.05 2.08
C ILE A 105 -13.98 1.75 3.55
N GLY A 106 -14.83 2.55 4.20
CA GLY A 106 -15.18 2.40 5.61
C GLY A 106 -15.72 3.67 6.26
#